data_AF-A0A667XZ68-F1
#
_entry.id   AF-A0A667XZ68-F1
#
_cell.length_a   1.000
_cell.length_b   1.000
_cell.length_c   1.000
_cell.angle_alpha   90.00
_cell.angle_beta   90.00
_cell.angle_gamma   90.00
#
_symmetry.space_group_name_H-M   'P 1'
#
loop_
_entity.id
_entity.type
_entity.pdbx_description
1 polymer ?
#
loop_
_entity_poly.entity_id
_entity_poly.type
_entity_poly.pdbx_seq_one_letter_code
_entity_poly.pdbx_strand_id
1 'polypeptide(L)'
;MALPAGGSSVLASTSLDCLVAEQDCIQEQACMVLYRLLEYCAAEEAVSPLGPDARWECLEAQNSLQQYRPLQVCKCQRGSRREEHCLRVYWTVRFAAYDEYEVSPYEELELNLVRNLEMSRMASIMAASSLSGDGQNQCLKAAQDCGLFEKCGSLRSEYVVACTKPATVSDNSCNRQKCHRALRRFLERVPEEYSFALLFCPCSETLCGERRRKTIVPSCSYEENIRGEERTGKPNCLSLQIYCSRDELCRSRFADFQHNCQPSRLSASGCMRESRAMCLKAYAGLIGTIMTPNYVSNSSMEVSQWCTCEGSGNEWQGCQRILDMFSNNLCLRSAISSMGSSAPPPVENTPMPASQPSPRVYQKVHVSVNTIPDFNSVSTLPLFIVSPYHYCYINVSSWIKN
;
A
#
# COMPACT_ATOMS: atom_id res chain seq x y z
N MET A 1 38.78 11.97 -42.12
CA MET A 1 38.38 11.43 -40.80
C MET A 1 37.09 12.11 -40.38
N ALA A 2 36.09 11.34 -39.98
CA ALA A 2 34.88 11.85 -39.34
C ALA A 2 34.38 10.74 -38.39
N LEU A 3 34.02 11.09 -37.16
CA LEU A 3 33.48 10.18 -36.17
C LEU A 3 31.95 10.36 -36.11
N PRO A 4 31.14 9.29 -36.13
CA PRO A 4 29.75 9.39 -35.74
C PRO A 4 29.66 9.62 -34.23
N ALA A 5 28.81 10.55 -33.79
CA ALA A 5 28.58 10.78 -32.37
C ALA A 5 27.80 9.62 -31.75
N GLY A 6 28.28 9.10 -30.62
CA GLY A 6 27.55 8.11 -29.83
C GLY A 6 26.34 8.77 -29.16
N GLY A 7 25.14 8.35 -29.55
CA GLY A 7 23.92 8.71 -28.83
C GLY A 7 23.87 7.97 -27.50
N SER A 8 24.05 8.68 -26.39
CA SER A 8 23.89 8.11 -25.05
C SER A 8 22.43 7.73 -24.80
N SER A 9 22.09 6.46 -25.04
CA SER A 9 20.85 5.88 -24.55
C SER A 9 20.86 5.94 -23.03
N VAL A 10 19.92 6.70 -22.45
CA VAL A 10 19.64 6.64 -21.01
C VAL A 10 19.06 5.26 -20.74
N LEU A 11 19.89 4.37 -20.21
CA LEU A 11 19.50 3.03 -19.77
C LEU A 11 18.64 3.16 -18.51
N ALA A 12 17.36 3.45 -18.71
CA ALA A 12 16.35 3.25 -17.69
C ALA A 12 16.43 1.79 -17.22
N SER A 13 16.57 1.58 -15.91
CA SER A 13 16.64 0.24 -15.33
C SER A 13 15.23 -0.33 -15.19
N THR A 14 14.56 -0.58 -16.33
CA THR A 14 13.33 -1.37 -16.39
C THR A 14 13.57 -2.69 -15.67
N SER A 15 12.79 -2.99 -14.63
CA SER A 15 13.01 -4.24 -13.90
C SER A 15 12.64 -5.42 -14.79
N LEU A 16 13.36 -6.53 -14.67
CA LEU A 16 13.14 -7.69 -15.53
C LEU A 16 11.99 -8.52 -14.96
N ASP A 17 10.94 -8.78 -15.73
CA ASP A 17 9.87 -9.70 -15.33
C ASP A 17 10.46 -11.09 -15.10
N CYS A 18 10.27 -11.67 -13.91
CA CYS A 18 10.79 -13.00 -13.59
C CYS A 18 10.32 -14.08 -14.57
N LEU A 19 9.18 -13.89 -15.23
CA LEU A 19 8.65 -14.84 -16.21
C LEU A 19 9.36 -14.77 -17.58
N VAL A 20 10.04 -13.65 -17.87
CA VAL A 20 10.97 -13.56 -19.00
C VAL A 20 12.28 -14.23 -18.61
N ALA A 21 12.81 -13.92 -17.42
CA ALA A 21 14.04 -14.54 -16.91
C ALA A 21 13.94 -16.08 -16.77
N GLU A 22 12.79 -16.61 -16.38
CA GLU A 22 12.49 -18.05 -16.40
C GLU A 22 12.50 -18.61 -17.83
N GLN A 23 11.82 -17.94 -18.76
CA GLN A 23 11.73 -18.39 -20.15
C GLN A 23 13.09 -18.37 -20.87
N ASP A 24 13.97 -17.43 -20.54
CA ASP A 24 15.34 -17.38 -21.04
C ASP A 24 16.19 -18.49 -20.41
N CYS A 25 16.12 -18.68 -19.08
CA CYS A 25 16.81 -19.76 -18.37
C CYS A 25 16.42 -21.16 -18.88
N ILE A 26 15.16 -21.38 -19.21
CA ILE A 26 14.68 -22.68 -19.74
C ILE A 26 15.21 -22.96 -21.16
N GLN A 27 15.69 -21.95 -21.91
CA GLN A 27 16.35 -22.17 -23.20
C GLN A 27 17.83 -22.57 -23.05
N GLU A 28 18.48 -22.23 -21.92
CA GLU A 28 19.87 -22.61 -21.64
C GLU A 28 19.94 -23.89 -20.79
N GLN A 29 20.40 -24.99 -21.38
CA GLN A 29 20.43 -26.32 -20.73
C GLN A 29 21.10 -26.32 -19.33
N ALA A 30 22.15 -25.51 -19.14
CA ALA A 30 22.85 -25.41 -17.86
C ALA A 30 22.04 -24.63 -16.80
N CYS A 31 21.28 -23.61 -17.20
CA CYS A 31 20.37 -22.90 -16.30
C CYS A 31 19.13 -23.75 -15.98
N MET A 32 18.52 -24.37 -17.00
CA MET A 32 17.33 -25.22 -16.87
C MET A 32 17.53 -26.33 -15.84
N VAL A 33 18.66 -27.04 -15.84
CA VAL A 33 18.93 -28.14 -14.88
C VAL A 33 18.99 -27.62 -13.44
N LEU A 34 19.71 -26.52 -13.20
CA LEU A 34 19.83 -25.92 -11.87
C LEU A 34 18.49 -25.35 -11.38
N TYR A 35 17.72 -24.72 -12.27
CA TYR A 35 16.40 -24.16 -11.96
C TYR A 35 15.38 -25.25 -11.63
N ARG A 36 15.34 -26.36 -12.39
CA ARG A 36 14.44 -27.50 -12.11
C ARG A 36 14.82 -28.24 -10.82
N LEU A 37 16.10 -28.31 -10.46
CA LEU A 37 16.52 -28.81 -9.15
C LEU A 37 16.01 -27.90 -8.02
N LEU A 38 16.12 -26.57 -8.17
CA LEU A 38 15.61 -25.62 -7.18
C LEU A 38 14.08 -25.60 -7.08
N GLU A 39 13.36 -25.81 -8.19
CA GLU A 39 11.90 -25.96 -8.22
C GLU A 39 11.47 -27.19 -7.39
N TYR A 40 12.17 -28.32 -7.54
CA TYR A 40 11.98 -29.51 -6.72
C TYR A 40 12.31 -29.25 -5.23
N CYS A 41 13.48 -28.65 -4.95
CA CYS A 41 13.89 -28.28 -3.59
C CYS A 41 12.84 -27.42 -2.86
N ALA A 42 12.31 -26.39 -3.53
CA ALA A 42 11.31 -25.51 -2.98
C ALA A 42 9.95 -26.21 -2.76
N ALA A 43 9.58 -27.16 -3.62
CA ALA A 43 8.36 -27.95 -3.46
C ALA A 43 8.45 -28.91 -2.26
N GLU A 44 9.57 -29.60 -2.08
CA GLU A 44 9.77 -30.55 -0.96
C GLU A 44 9.89 -29.83 0.38
N GLU A 45 10.71 -28.78 0.49
CA GLU A 45 10.88 -27.97 1.73
C GLU A 45 9.56 -27.32 2.18
N ALA A 46 8.65 -26.99 1.24
CA ALA A 46 7.32 -26.48 1.54
C ALA A 46 6.37 -27.53 2.16
N VAL A 47 6.63 -28.83 1.94
CA VAL A 47 5.91 -29.94 2.58
C VAL A 47 6.55 -30.30 3.92
N SER A 48 7.87 -30.46 3.96
CA SER A 48 8.64 -30.79 5.15
C SER A 48 10.10 -30.36 5.03
N PRO A 49 10.77 -29.89 6.11
CA PRO A 49 12.17 -29.47 6.05
C PRO A 49 13.09 -30.56 5.49
N LEU A 50 13.95 -30.20 4.55
CA LEU A 50 14.86 -31.14 3.90
C LEU A 50 15.92 -31.68 4.86
N GLY A 51 16.32 -32.94 4.63
CA GLY A 51 17.51 -33.53 5.25
C GLY A 51 18.78 -32.76 4.86
N PRO A 52 19.85 -32.80 5.69
CA PRO A 52 21.02 -31.93 5.54
C PRO A 52 21.71 -32.07 4.18
N ASP A 53 21.82 -33.29 3.65
CA ASP A 53 22.51 -33.56 2.40
C ASP A 53 21.73 -33.02 1.19
N ALA A 54 20.43 -33.32 1.10
CA ALA A 54 19.55 -32.75 0.07
C ALA A 54 19.50 -31.23 0.16
N ARG A 55 19.43 -30.67 1.37
CA ARG A 55 19.46 -29.21 1.59
C ARG A 55 20.79 -28.59 1.15
N TRP A 56 21.91 -29.32 1.25
CA TRP A 56 23.20 -28.89 0.73
C TRP A 56 23.24 -28.87 -0.80
N GLU A 57 22.74 -29.91 -1.47
CA GLU A 57 22.60 -29.94 -2.94
C GLU A 57 21.75 -28.76 -3.46
N CYS A 58 20.64 -28.46 -2.77
CA CYS A 58 19.80 -27.29 -3.07
C CYS A 58 20.54 -25.95 -2.91
N LEU A 59 21.43 -25.83 -1.91
CA LEU A 59 22.24 -24.63 -1.69
C LEU A 59 23.35 -24.48 -2.73
N GLU A 60 23.98 -25.58 -3.15
CA GLU A 60 24.96 -25.60 -4.25
C GLU A 60 24.31 -25.24 -5.60
N ALA A 61 23.09 -25.72 -5.85
CA ALA A 61 22.29 -25.34 -7.00
C ALA A 61 21.95 -23.83 -6.99
N GLN A 62 21.52 -23.29 -5.84
CA GLN A 62 21.23 -21.85 -5.68
C GLN A 62 22.48 -21.00 -5.92
N ASN A 63 23.63 -21.41 -5.38
CA ASN A 63 24.92 -20.73 -5.56
C ASN A 63 25.36 -20.74 -7.04
N SER A 64 25.24 -21.89 -7.70
CA SER A 64 25.52 -22.02 -9.14
C SER A 64 24.59 -21.15 -10.00
N LEU A 65 23.33 -20.99 -9.59
CA LEU A 65 22.35 -20.15 -10.30
C LEU A 65 22.61 -18.63 -10.16
N GLN A 66 23.53 -18.19 -9.28
CA GLN A 66 23.87 -16.76 -9.16
C GLN A 66 24.48 -16.17 -10.44
N GLN A 67 25.08 -17.02 -11.29
CA GLN A 67 25.67 -16.61 -12.56
C GLN A 67 24.60 -16.10 -13.56
N TYR A 68 23.37 -16.61 -13.47
CA TYR A 68 22.25 -16.21 -14.33
C TYR A 68 21.59 -14.94 -13.79
N ARG A 69 22.30 -13.82 -13.94
CA ARG A 69 21.89 -12.48 -13.49
C ARG A 69 20.41 -12.14 -13.76
N PRO A 70 19.78 -12.49 -14.92
CA PRO A 70 18.35 -12.28 -15.15
C PRO A 70 17.45 -12.68 -13.97
N LEU A 71 17.58 -13.91 -13.47
CA LEU A 71 16.78 -14.43 -12.35
C LEU A 71 17.11 -13.74 -11.01
N GLN A 72 18.38 -13.38 -10.82
CA GLN A 72 18.86 -12.75 -9.60
C GLN A 72 18.42 -11.30 -9.43
N VAL A 73 18.11 -10.58 -10.52
CA VAL A 73 17.62 -9.19 -10.49
C VAL A 73 16.15 -9.04 -10.85
N CYS A 74 15.45 -10.13 -11.18
CA CYS A 74 14.06 -10.07 -11.63
C CYS A 74 13.09 -9.57 -10.54
N LYS A 75 11.94 -9.03 -10.99
CA LYS A 75 10.87 -8.49 -10.17
C LYS A 75 9.49 -8.88 -10.71
N CYS A 76 8.48 -8.69 -9.88
CA CYS A 76 7.08 -8.99 -10.18
C CYS A 76 6.18 -7.75 -10.17
N GLN A 77 5.18 -7.75 -11.07
CA GLN A 77 4.17 -6.72 -11.11
C GLN A 77 2.99 -7.06 -10.19
N ARG A 78 2.74 -6.19 -9.20
CA ARG A 78 1.66 -6.37 -8.23
C ARG A 78 0.26 -6.34 -8.86
N GLY A 79 -0.62 -7.25 -8.45
CA GLY A 79 -2.01 -7.36 -8.93
C GLY A 79 -2.16 -7.93 -10.36
N SER A 80 -1.04 -8.35 -10.96
CA SER A 80 -1.00 -8.97 -12.28
C SER A 80 -1.70 -10.33 -12.28
N ARG A 81 -2.28 -10.73 -13.43
CA ARG A 81 -2.89 -12.08 -13.58
C ARG A 81 -1.86 -13.22 -13.46
N ARG A 82 -0.56 -12.92 -13.56
CA ARG A 82 0.55 -13.87 -13.44
C ARG A 82 1.36 -13.69 -12.14
N GLU A 83 0.86 -12.90 -11.19
CA GLU A 83 1.58 -12.55 -9.95
C GLU A 83 2.00 -13.81 -9.16
N GLU A 84 1.10 -14.77 -8.96
CA GLU A 84 1.37 -16.03 -8.25
C GLU A 84 2.53 -16.81 -8.88
N HIS A 85 2.52 -16.99 -10.21
CA HIS A 85 3.61 -17.67 -10.94
C HIS A 85 4.92 -16.88 -10.89
N CYS A 86 4.86 -15.54 -11.00
CA CYS A 86 6.06 -14.70 -10.91
C CYS A 86 6.73 -14.76 -9.54
N LEU A 87 5.95 -14.72 -8.46
CA LEU A 87 6.47 -14.81 -7.10
C LEU A 87 7.11 -16.18 -6.84
N ARG A 88 6.58 -17.25 -7.44
CA ARG A 88 7.22 -18.58 -7.42
C ARG A 88 8.62 -18.54 -7.99
N VAL A 89 8.78 -18.08 -9.24
CA VAL A 89 10.12 -17.92 -9.86
C VAL A 89 11.05 -17.12 -8.96
N TYR A 90 10.58 -16.01 -8.37
CA TYR A 90 11.38 -15.17 -7.48
C TYR A 90 11.85 -15.91 -6.21
N TRP A 91 11.02 -16.74 -5.60
CA TRP A 91 11.37 -17.46 -4.37
C TRP A 91 12.11 -18.77 -4.63
N THR A 92 11.84 -19.48 -5.72
CA THR A 92 12.59 -20.68 -6.15
C THR A 92 14.09 -20.39 -6.27
N VAL A 93 14.46 -19.25 -6.88
CA VAL A 93 15.88 -18.86 -7.02
C VAL A 93 16.49 -18.25 -5.75
N ARG A 94 15.71 -18.15 -4.67
CA ARG A 94 16.08 -17.62 -3.34
C ARG A 94 15.70 -18.60 -2.22
N PHE A 95 15.82 -19.90 -2.52
CA PHE A 95 15.52 -21.03 -1.64
C PHE A 95 15.92 -20.81 -0.17
N ALA A 96 17.13 -20.28 0.09
CA ALA A 96 17.66 -20.10 1.45
C ALA A 96 17.14 -18.85 2.21
N ALA A 97 16.55 -17.87 1.53
CA ALA A 97 16.40 -16.50 2.03
C ALA A 97 15.19 -16.29 2.96
N TYR A 98 15.12 -17.02 4.08
CA TYR A 98 13.99 -16.97 5.03
C TYR A 98 14.08 -15.86 6.08
N ASP A 99 15.28 -15.40 6.45
CA ASP A 99 15.51 -14.39 7.50
C ASP A 99 15.83 -12.98 6.98
N GLU A 100 16.32 -12.85 5.75
CA GLU A 100 16.88 -11.60 5.23
C GLU A 100 15.89 -10.87 4.30
N TYR A 101 14.90 -10.21 4.93
CA TYR A 101 13.78 -9.50 4.26
C TYR A 101 14.19 -8.17 3.58
N GLU A 102 15.45 -7.97 3.22
CA GLU A 102 15.98 -6.67 2.76
C GLU A 102 15.54 -6.26 1.34
N VAL A 103 14.89 -7.14 0.57
CA VAL A 103 14.54 -6.87 -0.83
C VAL A 103 13.11 -7.33 -1.17
N SER A 104 12.19 -6.36 -1.38
CA SER A 104 10.85 -6.62 -1.91
C SER A 104 10.89 -7.32 -3.29
N PRO A 105 10.05 -8.34 -3.56
CA PRO A 105 9.98 -8.99 -4.87
C PRO A 105 9.31 -8.14 -5.96
N TYR A 106 8.62 -7.06 -5.59
CA TYR A 106 7.90 -6.23 -6.54
C TYR A 106 8.80 -5.17 -7.19
N GLU A 107 8.42 -4.74 -8.39
CA GLU A 107 9.07 -3.63 -9.08
C GLU A 107 8.97 -2.34 -8.26
N GLU A 108 10.11 -1.69 -7.99
CA GLU A 108 10.10 -0.30 -7.52
C GLU A 108 9.63 0.60 -8.68
N LEU A 109 8.34 0.91 -8.69
CA LEU A 109 7.75 1.92 -9.57
C LEU A 109 8.60 3.21 -9.50
N GLU A 110 9.12 3.70 -10.64
CA GLU A 110 10.14 4.75 -10.70
C GLU A 110 9.83 5.96 -9.82
N LEU A 111 10.60 6.12 -8.74
CA LEU A 111 10.38 7.11 -7.67
C LEU A 111 10.14 8.55 -8.16
N ASN A 112 10.70 8.94 -9.31
CA ASN A 112 10.54 10.28 -9.88
C ASN A 112 9.24 10.46 -10.68
N LEU A 113 8.87 9.48 -11.52
CA LEU A 113 7.58 9.51 -12.22
C LEU A 113 6.42 9.37 -11.22
N VAL A 114 6.65 8.55 -10.20
CA VAL A 114 5.67 8.15 -9.19
C VAL A 114 5.52 9.20 -8.10
N ARG A 115 6.59 9.90 -7.67
CA ARG A 115 6.43 11.12 -6.85
C ARG A 115 5.47 12.12 -7.48
N ASN A 116 5.57 12.33 -8.80
CA ASN A 116 4.70 13.28 -9.49
C ASN A 116 3.26 12.75 -9.59
N LEU A 117 3.03 11.52 -10.08
CA LEU A 117 1.68 10.95 -10.19
C LEU A 117 0.99 10.75 -8.83
N GLU A 118 1.69 10.20 -7.84
CA GLU A 118 1.14 9.99 -6.49
C GLU A 118 0.90 11.31 -5.76
N MET A 119 1.73 12.34 -5.97
CA MET A 119 1.48 13.65 -5.37
C MET A 119 0.26 14.32 -6.00
N SER A 120 0.07 14.26 -7.32
CA SER A 120 -1.17 14.73 -7.95
C SER A 120 -2.40 13.91 -7.53
N ARG A 121 -2.27 12.59 -7.38
CA ARG A 121 -3.38 11.70 -6.98
C ARG A 121 -3.77 11.89 -5.51
N MET A 122 -2.80 11.94 -4.59
CA MET A 122 -3.05 12.23 -3.18
C MET A 122 -3.54 13.67 -2.98
N ALA A 123 -3.00 14.65 -3.71
CA ALA A 123 -3.55 16.01 -3.69
C ALA A 123 -5.01 16.03 -4.15
N SER A 124 -5.41 15.17 -5.10
CA SER A 124 -6.82 15.05 -5.50
C SER A 124 -7.71 14.47 -4.38
N ILE A 125 -7.22 13.46 -3.64
CA ILE A 125 -7.90 12.90 -2.47
C ILE A 125 -8.03 13.95 -1.35
N MET A 126 -6.95 14.69 -1.08
CA MET A 126 -6.90 15.77 -0.09
C MET A 126 -7.83 16.93 -0.48
N ALA A 127 -7.84 17.33 -1.74
CA ALA A 127 -8.71 18.40 -2.25
C ALA A 127 -10.19 18.04 -2.16
N ALA A 128 -10.56 16.80 -2.52
CA ALA A 128 -11.90 16.28 -2.31
C ALA A 128 -12.29 16.27 -0.81
N SER A 129 -11.33 15.98 0.06
CA SER A 129 -11.51 15.97 1.53
C SER A 129 -11.54 17.36 2.17
N SER A 130 -10.99 18.39 1.51
CA SER A 130 -11.01 19.79 2.00
C SER A 130 -12.24 20.59 1.55
N LEU A 131 -12.98 20.10 0.55
CA LEU A 131 -14.24 20.72 0.10
C LEU A 131 -15.43 20.35 1.00
N SER A 132 -15.34 19.28 1.79
CA SER A 132 -16.30 18.97 2.86
C SER A 132 -16.06 19.84 4.10
N GLY A 133 -16.31 21.14 3.97
CA GLY A 133 -16.34 22.11 5.08
C GLY A 133 -17.58 22.04 6.00
N ASP A 134 -18.34 20.95 5.89
CA ASP A 134 -19.48 20.60 6.75
C ASP A 134 -19.06 19.46 7.69
N GLY A 135 -19.74 19.27 8.83
CA GLY A 135 -19.39 18.35 9.91
C GLY A 135 -19.55 16.85 9.60
N GLN A 136 -19.33 16.45 8.35
CA GLN A 136 -19.67 15.14 7.82
C GLN A 136 -18.53 14.13 8.00
N ASN A 137 -18.88 12.94 8.47
CA ASN A 137 -17.96 11.83 8.72
C ASN A 137 -17.21 11.43 7.43
N GLN A 138 -15.90 11.69 7.35
CA GLN A 138 -15.12 11.47 6.12
C GLN A 138 -15.09 10.00 5.66
N CYS A 139 -15.15 9.03 6.59
CA CYS A 139 -15.33 7.61 6.24
C CYS A 139 -16.73 7.30 5.68
N LEU A 140 -17.77 8.05 6.04
CA LEU A 140 -19.09 7.96 5.40
C LEU A 140 -19.06 8.55 3.99
N LYS A 141 -18.39 9.70 3.80
CA LYS A 141 -18.20 10.34 2.50
C LYS A 141 -17.46 9.43 1.52
N ALA A 142 -16.30 8.87 1.91
CA ALA A 142 -15.59 7.86 1.12
C ALA A 142 -16.44 6.62 0.79
N ALA A 143 -17.31 6.21 1.72
CA ALA A 143 -18.25 5.11 1.51
C ALA A 143 -19.45 5.44 0.59
N GLN A 144 -19.78 6.72 0.40
CA GLN A 144 -20.74 7.19 -0.59
C GLN A 144 -20.08 7.30 -1.96
N ASP A 145 -18.90 7.90 -2.05
CA ASP A 145 -18.19 8.13 -3.33
C ASP A 145 -17.75 6.80 -3.98
N CYS A 146 -17.29 5.84 -3.19
CA CYS A 146 -17.10 4.46 -3.66
C CYS A 146 -18.42 3.82 -4.16
N GLY A 147 -19.55 4.14 -3.54
CA GLY A 147 -20.86 3.63 -3.96
C GLY A 147 -21.35 4.23 -5.29
N LEU A 148 -20.98 5.48 -5.58
CA LEU A 148 -21.28 6.16 -6.84
C LEU A 148 -20.36 5.69 -7.98
N PHE A 149 -19.10 5.36 -7.68
CA PHE A 149 -18.18 4.79 -8.67
C PHE A 149 -18.42 3.28 -8.83
N GLU A 150 -19.17 2.91 -9.87
CA GLU A 150 -19.66 1.54 -10.20
C GLU A 150 -18.67 0.42 -9.82
N LYS A 151 -17.41 0.52 -10.26
CA LYS A 151 -16.38 -0.50 -10.03
C LYS A 151 -16.02 -0.67 -8.55
N CYS A 152 -16.01 0.42 -7.76
CA CYS A 152 -15.81 0.34 -6.32
C CYS A 152 -17.05 -0.20 -5.62
N GLY A 153 -18.25 0.29 -5.94
CA GLY A 153 -19.50 -0.19 -5.36
C GLY A 153 -19.74 -1.68 -5.58
N SER A 154 -19.49 -2.16 -6.80
CA SER A 154 -19.57 -3.57 -7.19
C SER A 154 -18.57 -4.45 -6.44
N LEU A 155 -17.26 -4.13 -6.49
CA LEU A 155 -16.24 -4.91 -5.80
C LEU A 155 -16.34 -4.83 -4.28
N ARG A 156 -16.87 -3.72 -3.73
CA ARG A 156 -17.16 -3.57 -2.31
C ARG A 156 -18.30 -4.48 -1.88
N SER A 157 -19.36 -4.57 -2.68
CA SER A 157 -20.45 -5.52 -2.46
C SER A 157 -19.96 -6.96 -2.59
N GLU A 158 -19.06 -7.26 -3.53
CA GLU A 158 -18.42 -8.58 -3.70
C GLU A 158 -17.72 -9.04 -2.42
N TYR A 159 -16.82 -8.21 -1.84
CA TYR A 159 -16.11 -8.62 -0.61
C TYR A 159 -17.00 -8.61 0.63
N VAL A 160 -17.92 -7.65 0.78
CA VAL A 160 -18.83 -7.63 1.94
C VAL A 160 -19.70 -8.89 1.97
N VAL A 161 -20.22 -9.34 0.83
CA VAL A 161 -20.98 -10.61 0.76
C VAL A 161 -20.07 -11.82 1.03
N ALA A 162 -18.85 -11.82 0.49
CA ALA A 162 -17.89 -12.90 0.74
C ALA A 162 -17.45 -13.03 2.21
N CYS A 163 -17.44 -11.93 2.96
CA CYS A 163 -17.06 -11.88 4.38
C CYS A 163 -18.23 -12.04 5.36
N THR A 164 -19.47 -11.77 4.95
CA THR A 164 -20.65 -11.85 5.84
C THR A 164 -21.52 -13.09 5.62
N LYS A 165 -21.40 -13.78 4.48
CA LYS A 165 -22.14 -15.02 4.22
C LYS A 165 -21.59 -16.19 5.08
N PRO A 166 -22.43 -16.92 5.84
CA PRO A 166 -22.02 -18.10 6.58
C PRO A 166 -21.38 -19.18 5.70
N ALA A 167 -20.40 -19.89 6.22
CA ALA A 167 -19.71 -20.98 5.53
C ALA A 167 -20.62 -22.20 5.33
N THR A 168 -21.44 -22.53 6.34
CA THR A 168 -22.47 -23.56 6.28
C THR A 168 -23.74 -23.06 7.01
N VAL A 169 -24.84 -23.84 6.96
CA VAL A 169 -26.08 -23.52 7.69
C VAL A 169 -25.96 -23.81 9.18
N SER A 170 -25.05 -24.71 9.58
CA SER A 170 -24.81 -25.11 10.97
C SER A 170 -23.71 -24.30 11.66
N ASP A 171 -22.92 -23.52 10.93
CA ASP A 171 -21.78 -22.79 11.45
C ASP A 171 -21.79 -21.33 10.99
N ASN A 172 -22.10 -20.42 11.93
CA ASN A 172 -22.03 -18.96 11.76
C ASN A 172 -20.59 -18.43 11.49
N SER A 173 -19.61 -19.29 11.21
CA SER A 173 -18.29 -18.87 10.74
C SER A 173 -18.41 -18.33 9.32
N CYS A 174 -17.54 -17.38 8.95
CA CYS A 174 -17.45 -16.93 7.57
C CYS A 174 -16.51 -17.82 6.76
N ASN A 175 -16.62 -17.78 5.42
CA ASN A 175 -15.57 -18.37 4.59
C ASN A 175 -14.38 -17.38 4.45
N ARG A 176 -13.48 -17.38 5.45
CA ARG A 176 -12.31 -16.47 5.54
C ARG A 176 -11.45 -16.49 4.26
N GLN A 177 -11.27 -17.65 3.61
CA GLN A 177 -10.52 -17.76 2.35
C GLN A 177 -11.19 -17.00 1.18
N LYS A 178 -12.52 -17.08 1.03
CA LYS A 178 -13.27 -16.31 0.02
C LYS A 178 -13.29 -14.81 0.37
N CYS A 179 -13.48 -14.47 1.64
CA CYS A 179 -13.40 -13.09 2.14
C CYS A 179 -12.04 -12.45 1.80
N HIS A 180 -10.94 -13.11 2.16
CA HIS A 180 -9.56 -12.68 1.85
C HIS A 180 -9.34 -12.54 0.34
N ARG A 181 -9.75 -13.52 -0.47
CA ARG A 181 -9.62 -13.45 -1.94
C ARG A 181 -10.39 -12.25 -2.53
N ALA A 182 -11.57 -11.94 -2.02
CA ALA A 182 -12.37 -10.80 -2.47
C ALA A 182 -11.80 -9.44 -1.97
N LEU A 183 -11.26 -9.39 -0.75
CA LEU A 183 -10.56 -8.20 -0.22
C LEU A 183 -9.31 -7.85 -1.04
N ARG A 184 -8.45 -8.83 -1.35
CA ARG A 184 -7.27 -8.61 -2.23
C ARG A 184 -7.71 -8.08 -3.59
N ARG A 185 -8.69 -8.73 -4.21
CA ARG A 185 -9.29 -8.31 -5.49
C ARG A 185 -9.89 -6.91 -5.46
N PHE A 186 -10.50 -6.49 -4.35
CA PHE A 186 -10.98 -5.12 -4.16
C PHE A 186 -9.80 -4.14 -4.16
N LEU A 187 -8.79 -4.35 -3.31
CA LEU A 187 -7.64 -3.45 -3.16
C LEU A 187 -6.70 -3.41 -4.38
N GLU A 188 -6.64 -4.49 -5.18
CA GLU A 188 -5.84 -4.58 -6.41
C GLU A 188 -6.55 -4.03 -7.65
N ARG A 189 -7.87 -3.79 -7.59
CA ARG A 189 -8.67 -3.40 -8.78
C ARG A 189 -9.47 -2.12 -8.61
N VAL A 190 -9.76 -1.69 -7.39
CA VAL A 190 -10.35 -0.38 -7.10
C VAL A 190 -9.25 0.68 -7.11
N PRO A 191 -9.44 1.82 -7.80
CA PRO A 191 -8.48 2.93 -7.78
C PRO A 191 -8.19 3.43 -6.35
N GLU A 192 -6.93 3.75 -6.09
CA GLU A 192 -6.41 4.06 -4.75
C GLU A 192 -7.15 5.25 -4.09
N GLU A 193 -7.65 6.20 -4.88
CA GLU A 193 -8.48 7.32 -4.41
C GLU A 193 -9.79 6.91 -3.74
N TYR A 194 -10.35 5.73 -4.06
CA TYR A 194 -11.53 5.21 -3.37
C TYR A 194 -11.16 4.19 -2.27
N SER A 195 -10.19 3.31 -2.54
CA SER A 195 -9.82 2.25 -1.58
C SER A 195 -9.02 2.77 -0.40
N PHE A 196 -8.09 3.73 -0.59
CA PHE A 196 -7.33 4.34 0.50
C PHE A 196 -8.18 5.35 1.28
N ALA A 197 -9.12 6.04 0.64
CA ALA A 197 -10.09 6.88 1.34
C ALA A 197 -11.01 6.05 2.27
N LEU A 198 -11.36 4.82 1.88
CA LEU A 198 -12.11 3.88 2.73
C LEU A 198 -11.29 3.26 3.88
N LEU A 199 -10.00 3.02 3.67
CA LEU A 199 -9.11 2.42 4.67
C LEU A 199 -8.57 3.43 5.68
N PHE A 200 -8.13 4.61 5.23
CA PHE A 200 -7.30 5.54 5.99
C PHE A 200 -7.96 6.89 6.29
N CYS A 201 -9.28 7.01 6.09
CA CYS A 201 -10.04 8.22 6.37
C CYS A 201 -9.76 8.80 7.78
N PRO A 202 -9.55 10.12 7.90
CA PRO A 202 -9.37 10.78 9.19
C PRO A 202 -10.66 10.76 10.00
N CYS A 203 -10.54 10.70 11.33
CA CYS A 203 -11.67 10.62 12.25
C CYS A 203 -11.40 11.38 13.54
N SER A 204 -12.32 12.27 13.90
CA SER A 204 -12.37 12.95 15.21
C SER A 204 -13.29 12.24 16.23
N GLU A 205 -14.11 11.29 15.77
CA GLU A 205 -15.16 10.64 16.55
C GLU A 205 -15.09 9.11 16.49
N THR A 206 -15.56 8.44 17.54
CA THR A 206 -15.61 6.97 17.65
C THR A 206 -16.52 6.31 16.61
N LEU A 207 -17.61 6.96 16.19
CA LEU A 207 -18.47 6.45 15.11
C LEU A 207 -17.79 6.49 13.73
N CYS A 208 -16.84 7.41 13.53
CA CYS A 208 -15.97 7.42 12.36
C CYS A 208 -14.89 6.33 12.47
N GLY A 209 -14.20 6.25 13.60
CA GLY A 209 -13.15 5.24 13.81
C GLY A 209 -13.69 3.81 13.75
N GLU A 210 -14.90 3.54 14.24
CA GLU A 210 -15.53 2.22 14.13
C GLU A 210 -15.97 1.91 12.69
N ARG A 211 -16.41 2.91 11.91
CA ARG A 211 -16.65 2.74 10.46
C ARG A 211 -15.37 2.35 9.74
N ARG A 212 -14.24 3.01 10.06
CA ARG A 212 -12.90 2.71 9.52
C ARG A 212 -12.43 1.30 9.90
N ARG A 213 -12.50 0.94 11.20
CA ARG A 213 -12.15 -0.41 11.70
C ARG A 213 -12.99 -1.51 11.04
N LYS A 214 -14.25 -1.22 10.71
CA LYS A 214 -15.16 -2.14 10.03
C LYS A 214 -15.02 -2.20 8.51
N THR A 215 -14.20 -1.35 7.86
CA THR A 215 -14.03 -1.34 6.39
C THR A 215 -13.72 -2.73 5.81
N ILE A 216 -12.89 -3.54 6.49
CA ILE A 216 -12.48 -4.87 6.02
C ILE A 216 -13.31 -6.04 6.58
N VAL A 217 -14.41 -5.79 7.31
CA VAL A 217 -15.21 -6.82 8.00
C VAL A 217 -14.37 -7.66 9.00
N PRO A 218 -13.87 -7.05 10.09
CA PRO A 218 -12.84 -7.64 10.94
C PRO A 218 -13.24 -8.95 11.61
N SER A 219 -14.52 -9.14 11.94
CA SER A 219 -15.09 -10.37 12.52
C SER A 219 -15.01 -11.60 11.60
N CYS A 220 -14.48 -11.44 10.39
CA CYS A 220 -14.21 -12.49 9.43
C CYS A 220 -12.76 -12.45 8.90
N SER A 221 -12.25 -11.26 8.56
CA SER A 221 -10.97 -11.09 7.88
C SER A 221 -9.76 -10.94 8.81
N TYR A 222 -9.99 -10.53 10.06
CA TYR A 222 -8.95 -10.12 11.01
C TYR A 222 -9.04 -10.99 12.28
N GLU A 223 -10.09 -10.79 13.07
CA GLU A 223 -10.46 -11.58 14.25
C GLU A 223 -10.64 -13.05 13.83
N GLU A 224 -10.17 -13.99 14.65
CA GLU A 224 -10.31 -15.44 14.42
C GLU A 224 -11.03 -16.06 15.62
N ASN A 225 -12.29 -16.46 15.41
CA ASN A 225 -13.20 -16.91 16.45
C ASN A 225 -13.55 -18.39 16.22
N ILE A 226 -12.70 -19.30 16.70
CA ILE A 226 -12.96 -20.74 16.64
C ILE A 226 -14.04 -21.10 17.67
N ARG A 227 -15.04 -21.89 17.24
CA ARG A 227 -16.16 -22.30 18.08
C ARG A 227 -15.79 -23.56 18.87
N GLY A 228 -15.80 -23.49 20.20
CA GLY A 228 -15.69 -24.68 21.07
C GLY A 228 -14.81 -24.51 22.30
N GLU A 229 -13.80 -23.64 22.23
CA GLU A 229 -12.91 -23.34 23.36
C GLU A 229 -13.04 -21.87 23.78
N GLU A 230 -13.26 -21.63 25.07
CA GLU A 230 -13.40 -20.30 25.67
C GLU A 230 -12.06 -19.51 25.72
N ARG A 231 -10.98 -20.07 25.14
CA ARG A 231 -9.59 -19.66 25.40
C ARG A 231 -8.62 -19.77 24.21
N THR A 232 -9.07 -19.98 22.98
CA THR A 232 -8.18 -19.82 21.81
C THR A 232 -7.91 -18.33 21.57
N GLY A 233 -7.02 -17.76 22.39
CA GLY A 233 -6.61 -16.36 22.32
C GLY A 233 -5.85 -16.04 21.04
N LYS A 234 -5.46 -14.77 20.90
CA LYS A 234 -4.60 -14.32 19.81
C LYS A 234 -3.34 -15.21 19.71
N PRO A 235 -3.00 -15.76 18.54
CA PRO A 235 -1.79 -16.57 18.36
C PRO A 235 -0.51 -15.75 18.58
N ASN A 236 0.63 -16.44 18.76
CA ASN A 236 1.91 -15.75 18.86
C ASN A 236 2.32 -15.13 17.51
N CYS A 237 2.84 -13.90 17.50
CA CYS A 237 3.22 -13.22 16.26
C CYS A 237 4.37 -13.92 15.52
N LEU A 238 5.25 -14.65 16.22
CA LEU A 238 6.29 -15.47 15.60
C LEU A 238 5.67 -16.62 14.78
N SER A 239 4.68 -17.32 15.34
CA SER A 239 3.92 -18.34 14.63
C SER A 239 3.21 -17.76 13.40
N LEU A 240 2.62 -16.56 13.52
CA LEU A 240 1.98 -15.86 12.41
C LEU A 240 2.98 -15.51 11.29
N GLN A 241 4.20 -15.11 11.63
CA GLN A 241 5.29 -14.89 10.66
C GLN A 241 5.73 -16.20 10.00
N ILE A 242 5.86 -17.30 10.76
CA ILE A 242 6.24 -18.62 10.23
C ILE A 242 5.18 -19.18 9.26
N TYR A 243 3.89 -18.93 9.51
CA TYR A 243 2.85 -19.25 8.53
C TYR A 243 2.91 -18.33 7.30
N CYS A 244 3.23 -17.05 7.48
CA CYS A 244 3.35 -16.09 6.38
C CYS A 244 4.56 -16.38 5.47
N SER A 245 5.71 -16.82 6.02
CA SER A 245 6.92 -17.12 5.25
C SER A 245 6.81 -18.38 4.37
N ARG A 246 5.80 -19.23 4.63
CA ARG A 246 5.43 -20.40 3.81
C ARG A 246 4.43 -20.10 2.69
N ASP A 247 3.68 -19.01 2.77
CA ASP A 247 2.76 -18.57 1.71
C ASP A 247 3.48 -17.55 0.81
N GLU A 248 3.73 -17.93 -0.45
CA GLU A 248 4.51 -17.11 -1.41
C GLU A 248 3.99 -15.67 -1.50
N LEU A 249 2.66 -15.48 -1.48
CA LEU A 249 2.03 -14.17 -1.54
C LEU A 249 2.21 -13.38 -0.23
N CYS A 250 1.99 -14.00 0.93
CA CYS A 250 2.17 -13.37 2.24
C CYS A 250 3.62 -12.95 2.47
N ARG A 251 4.58 -13.87 2.30
CA ARG A 251 6.03 -13.60 2.36
C ARG A 251 6.40 -12.38 1.51
N SER A 252 5.88 -12.33 0.29
CA SER A 252 6.10 -11.22 -0.65
C SER A 252 5.49 -9.90 -0.18
N ARG A 253 4.22 -9.91 0.28
CA ARG A 253 3.53 -8.70 0.78
C ARG A 253 4.14 -8.21 2.11
N PHE A 254 4.72 -9.09 2.93
CA PHE A 254 5.41 -8.73 4.16
C PHE A 254 6.80 -8.13 3.90
N ALA A 255 7.60 -8.72 3.02
CA ALA A 255 8.85 -8.10 2.55
C ALA A 255 8.61 -6.72 1.92
N ASP A 256 7.55 -6.57 1.11
CA ASP A 256 7.14 -5.28 0.53
C ASP A 256 6.78 -4.24 1.60
N PHE A 257 6.12 -4.67 2.68
CA PHE A 257 5.80 -3.81 3.82
C PHE A 257 7.04 -3.41 4.62
N GLN A 258 7.93 -4.34 4.93
CA GLN A 258 9.18 -4.06 5.66
C GLN A 258 10.06 -3.09 4.88
N HIS A 259 10.19 -3.28 3.56
CA HIS A 259 10.95 -2.43 2.65
C HIS A 259 10.39 -1.00 2.55
N ASN A 260 9.08 -0.85 2.28
CA ASN A 260 8.49 0.46 2.02
C ASN A 260 8.09 1.24 3.28
N CYS A 261 7.78 0.55 4.39
CA CYS A 261 7.41 1.19 5.66
C CYS A 261 8.58 1.33 6.66
N GLN A 262 9.83 1.15 6.23
CA GLN A 262 11.00 1.30 7.12
C GLN A 262 11.06 2.75 7.69
N PRO A 263 11.01 2.93 9.02
CA PRO A 263 10.96 4.26 9.63
C PRO A 263 12.33 4.96 9.60
N SER A 264 12.33 6.26 9.30
CA SER A 264 13.51 7.12 9.40
C SER A 264 13.18 8.43 10.11
N ARG A 265 13.85 8.70 11.23
CA ARG A 265 13.73 9.97 11.97
C ARG A 265 14.45 11.13 11.27
N LEU A 266 15.28 10.84 10.26
CA LEU A 266 16.01 11.85 9.47
C LEU A 266 15.24 12.28 8.22
N SER A 267 14.23 11.51 7.78
CA SER A 267 13.40 11.88 6.64
C SER A 267 12.21 12.75 7.06
N ALA A 268 11.97 13.84 6.32
CA ALA A 268 10.77 14.67 6.47
C ALA A 268 9.46 13.92 6.19
N SER A 269 9.50 12.76 5.51
CA SER A 269 8.32 11.93 5.32
C SER A 269 8.00 11.02 6.52
N GLY A 270 9.00 10.72 7.36
CA GLY A 270 8.98 9.66 8.37
C GLY A 270 9.49 8.29 7.86
N CYS A 271 9.68 8.15 6.55
CA CYS A 271 10.00 6.89 5.87
C CYS A 271 11.38 6.93 5.20
N MET A 272 12.15 5.84 5.27
CA MET A 272 13.50 5.77 4.70
C MET A 272 13.53 5.91 3.17
N ARG A 273 12.49 5.45 2.47
CA ARG A 273 12.30 5.57 1.01
C ARG A 273 11.60 6.87 0.58
N GLU A 274 11.41 7.82 1.50
CA GLU A 274 10.71 9.10 1.35
C GLU A 274 9.24 9.09 0.89
N SER A 275 8.71 8.04 0.26
CA SER A 275 7.28 7.96 -0.12
C SER A 275 6.41 7.40 1.02
N ARG A 276 5.38 8.17 1.41
CA ARG A 276 4.30 7.70 2.30
C ARG A 276 3.28 6.81 1.59
N ALA A 277 3.01 7.08 0.31
CA ALA A 277 2.06 6.32 -0.50
C ALA A 277 2.52 4.88 -0.70
N MET A 278 3.80 4.66 -0.98
CA MET A 278 4.37 3.29 -1.09
C MET A 278 4.21 2.50 0.22
N CYS A 279 4.35 3.13 1.38
CA CYS A 279 4.07 2.47 2.66
C CYS A 279 2.57 2.15 2.83
N LEU A 280 1.64 3.07 2.54
CA LEU A 280 0.19 2.79 2.59
C LEU A 280 -0.20 1.65 1.63
N LYS A 281 0.41 1.64 0.44
CA LYS A 281 0.22 0.62 -0.61
C LYS A 281 0.72 -0.74 -0.16
N ALA A 282 1.90 -0.81 0.45
CA ALA A 282 2.46 -2.05 1.00
C ALA A 282 1.64 -2.57 2.20
N TYR A 283 1.25 -1.70 3.14
CA TYR A 283 0.32 -2.02 4.24
C TYR A 283 -1.01 -2.58 3.71
N ALA A 284 -1.62 -1.93 2.73
CA ALA A 284 -2.86 -2.41 2.08
C ALA A 284 -2.65 -3.72 1.32
N GLY A 285 -1.40 -4.09 0.99
CA GLY A 285 -1.05 -5.37 0.38
C GLY A 285 -1.11 -6.56 1.33
N LEU A 286 -0.99 -6.33 2.64
CA LEU A 286 -1.14 -7.39 3.66
C LEU A 286 -2.60 -7.76 3.93
N ILE A 287 -3.56 -6.89 3.59
CA ILE A 287 -4.98 -7.11 3.85
C ILE A 287 -5.50 -8.25 2.97
N GLY A 288 -6.00 -9.30 3.60
CA GLY A 288 -6.36 -10.56 2.93
C GLY A 288 -5.21 -11.56 2.79
N THR A 289 -4.12 -11.40 3.55
CA THR A 289 -3.15 -12.47 3.86
C THR A 289 -3.36 -12.96 5.30
N ILE A 290 -2.63 -14.00 5.75
CA ILE A 290 -2.70 -14.40 7.17
C ILE A 290 -2.23 -13.28 8.12
N MET A 291 -1.29 -12.44 7.66
CA MET A 291 -0.74 -11.26 8.36
C MET A 291 -1.58 -9.99 8.19
N THR A 292 -2.90 -10.09 7.95
CA THR A 292 -3.82 -8.96 7.79
C THR A 292 -3.77 -8.03 9.02
N PRO A 293 -3.41 -6.74 8.86
CA PRO A 293 -3.47 -5.75 9.93
C PRO A 293 -4.83 -5.03 9.99
N ASN A 294 -5.18 -4.48 11.14
CA ASN A 294 -6.32 -3.56 11.28
C ASN A 294 -6.12 -2.57 12.45
N TYR A 295 -6.98 -1.56 12.55
CA TYR A 295 -7.05 -0.64 13.68
C TYR A 295 -7.39 -1.37 14.99
N VAL A 296 -6.62 -1.07 16.04
CA VAL A 296 -6.76 -1.71 17.37
C VAL A 296 -8.04 -1.26 18.08
N SER A 297 -8.41 0.01 17.95
CA SER A 297 -9.62 0.60 18.53
C SER A 297 -10.37 1.48 17.52
N ASN A 298 -11.53 1.99 17.95
CA ASN A 298 -12.27 3.03 17.23
C ASN A 298 -11.88 4.47 17.64
N SER A 299 -10.88 4.63 18.51
CA SER A 299 -10.46 5.91 19.09
C SER A 299 -9.05 6.35 18.70
N SER A 300 -8.18 5.43 18.29
CA SER A 300 -6.80 5.72 17.88
C SER A 300 -6.59 5.52 16.37
N MET A 301 -5.38 5.85 15.90
CA MET A 301 -4.88 5.49 14.57
C MET A 301 -3.88 4.32 14.64
N GLU A 302 -3.79 3.65 15.79
CA GLU A 302 -2.92 2.50 16.01
C GLU A 302 -3.44 1.29 15.26
N VAL A 303 -2.54 0.57 14.61
CA VAL A 303 -2.82 -0.64 13.84
C VAL A 303 -1.94 -1.79 14.32
N SER A 304 -2.45 -3.01 14.31
CA SER A 304 -1.68 -4.22 14.62
C SER A 304 -2.22 -5.43 13.88
N GLN A 305 -1.52 -6.56 14.03
CA GLN A 305 -1.97 -7.87 13.57
C GLN A 305 -2.78 -8.58 14.67
N TRP A 306 -3.54 -9.62 14.29
CA TRP A 306 -4.29 -10.46 15.24
C TRP A 306 -3.35 -11.46 15.96
N CYS A 307 -2.40 -10.95 16.75
CA CYS A 307 -1.43 -11.76 17.49
C CYS A 307 -0.98 -11.08 18.81
N THR A 308 -0.26 -11.82 19.66
CA THR A 308 0.45 -11.33 20.86
C THR A 308 1.87 -11.91 20.95
N CYS A 309 2.64 -11.52 21.97
CA CYS A 309 3.93 -12.12 22.32
C CYS A 309 3.87 -12.98 23.60
N GLU A 310 2.68 -13.48 23.93
CA GLU A 310 2.50 -14.44 25.01
C GLU A 310 3.08 -15.80 24.57
N GLY A 311 3.93 -16.40 25.40
CA GLY A 311 4.61 -17.66 25.09
C GLY A 311 5.90 -17.55 24.24
N SER A 312 6.33 -16.36 23.80
CA SER A 312 7.55 -16.22 22.98
C SER A 312 8.88 -16.62 23.68
N GLY A 313 8.89 -16.75 25.00
CA GLY A 313 10.10 -17.11 25.76
C GLY A 313 11.30 -16.22 25.44
N ASN A 314 12.42 -16.83 25.06
CA ASN A 314 13.66 -16.12 24.69
C ASN A 314 13.50 -15.25 23.42
N GLU A 315 12.55 -15.58 22.53
CA GLU A 315 12.30 -14.86 21.28
C GLU A 315 11.35 -13.66 21.46
N TRP A 316 11.01 -13.30 22.70
CA TRP A 316 10.10 -12.16 22.98
C TRP A 316 10.54 -10.85 22.32
N GLN A 317 11.85 -10.56 22.27
CA GLN A 317 12.36 -9.39 21.54
C GLN A 317 12.14 -9.50 20.02
N GLY A 318 12.26 -10.71 19.45
CA GLY A 318 11.91 -11.00 18.06
C GLY A 318 10.44 -10.69 17.79
N CYS A 319 9.56 -11.20 18.66
CA CYS A 319 8.11 -10.97 18.57
C CYS A 319 7.72 -9.49 18.73
N GLN A 320 8.31 -8.76 19.67
CA GLN A 320 8.00 -7.32 19.85
C GLN A 320 8.36 -6.51 18.60
N ARG A 321 9.47 -6.83 17.90
CA ARG A 321 9.78 -6.19 16.61
C ARG A 321 8.68 -6.39 15.57
N ILE A 322 7.97 -7.53 15.57
CA ILE A 322 6.83 -7.77 14.68
C ILE A 322 5.66 -6.84 15.03
N LEU A 323 5.34 -6.66 16.31
CA LEU A 323 4.29 -5.74 16.76
C LEU A 323 4.65 -4.27 16.49
N ASP A 324 5.85 -3.84 16.89
CA ASP A 324 6.34 -2.46 16.75
C ASP A 324 6.36 -1.99 15.29
N MET A 325 6.59 -2.89 14.31
CA MET A 325 6.51 -2.58 12.88
C MET A 325 5.13 -2.07 12.43
N PHE A 326 4.06 -2.34 13.19
CA PHE A 326 2.70 -1.82 12.95
C PHE A 326 2.29 -0.75 13.95
N SER A 327 2.42 -1.00 15.26
CA SER A 327 1.89 -0.10 16.30
C SER A 327 2.78 1.13 16.56
N ASN A 328 4.10 0.98 16.41
CA ASN A 328 5.11 1.95 16.84
C ASN A 328 5.94 2.51 15.66
N ASN A 329 5.43 2.33 14.43
CA ASN A 329 6.13 2.70 13.21
C ASN A 329 5.86 4.17 12.82
N LEU A 330 6.92 5.00 12.91
CA LEU A 330 6.87 6.42 12.53
C LEU A 330 6.45 6.64 11.07
N CYS A 331 6.98 5.84 10.14
CA CYS A 331 6.64 5.96 8.72
C CYS A 331 5.15 5.69 8.50
N LEU A 332 4.66 4.54 8.99
CA LEU A 332 3.27 4.13 8.83
C LEU A 332 2.31 5.13 9.49
N ARG A 333 2.62 5.59 10.71
CA ARG A 333 1.84 6.63 11.40
C ARG A 333 1.79 7.94 10.59
N SER A 334 2.95 8.45 10.15
CA SER A 334 3.01 9.67 9.32
C SER A 334 2.30 9.50 7.98
N ALA A 335 2.32 8.30 7.40
CA ALA A 335 1.64 7.98 6.16
C ALA A 335 0.12 8.01 6.32
N ILE A 336 -0.43 7.28 7.29
CA ILE A 336 -1.89 7.27 7.57
C ILE A 336 -2.36 8.67 7.99
N SER A 337 -1.62 9.38 8.84
CA SER A 337 -1.95 10.76 9.22
C SER A 337 -1.97 11.73 8.03
N SER A 338 -1.09 11.54 7.03
CA SER A 338 -1.05 12.44 5.88
C SER A 338 -2.31 12.39 5.02
N MET A 339 -3.06 11.27 5.00
CA MET A 339 -4.34 11.16 4.28
C MET A 339 -5.43 12.12 4.80
N GLY A 340 -5.28 12.66 6.02
CA GLY A 340 -6.20 13.62 6.62
C GLY A 340 -5.70 15.06 6.69
N SER A 341 -4.48 15.34 6.22
CA SER A 341 -3.94 16.69 6.17
C SER A 341 -4.02 17.22 4.74
N SER A 342 -4.54 18.43 4.56
CA SER A 342 -4.27 19.18 3.35
C SER A 342 -2.75 19.36 3.23
N ALA A 343 -2.18 19.04 2.07
CA ALA A 343 -0.82 19.47 1.78
C ALA A 343 -0.77 21.01 1.87
N PRO A 344 0.31 21.60 2.41
CA PRO A 344 0.54 23.03 2.21
C PRO A 344 0.54 23.30 0.70
N PRO A 345 0.03 24.46 0.24
CA PRO A 345 0.08 24.79 -1.18
C PRO A 345 1.52 24.66 -1.68
N PRO A 346 1.75 24.17 -2.91
CA PRO A 346 3.10 24.10 -3.45
C PRO A 346 3.70 25.49 -3.37
N VAL A 347 4.85 25.60 -2.70
CA VAL A 347 5.58 26.87 -2.63
C VAL A 347 6.02 27.19 -4.04
N GLU A 348 5.26 28.03 -4.72
CA GLU A 348 5.64 28.58 -6.01
C GLU A 348 6.98 29.27 -5.81
N ASN A 349 8.01 28.77 -6.50
CA ASN A 349 9.39 29.23 -6.38
C ASN A 349 9.54 30.61 -7.04
N THR A 350 8.86 31.59 -6.45
CA THR A 350 9.07 33.01 -6.67
C THR A 350 10.56 33.26 -6.44
N PRO A 351 11.33 33.69 -7.45
CA PRO A 351 12.76 33.93 -7.27
C PRO A 351 12.94 34.94 -6.14
N MET A 352 13.65 34.54 -5.09
CA MET A 352 13.92 35.41 -3.94
C MET A 352 14.51 36.72 -4.48
N PRO A 353 13.91 37.90 -4.21
CA PRO A 353 14.35 39.15 -4.81
C PRO A 353 15.84 39.36 -4.55
N ALA A 354 16.63 39.39 -5.63
CA ALA A 354 18.08 39.53 -5.53
C ALA A 354 18.39 40.82 -4.76
N SER A 355 19.18 40.69 -3.69
CA SER A 355 19.51 41.80 -2.80
C SER A 355 20.26 42.89 -3.55
N GLN A 356 19.53 43.94 -3.95
CA GLN A 356 20.12 45.08 -4.64
C GLN A 356 21.19 45.73 -3.73
N PRO A 357 22.39 46.02 -4.26
CA PRO A 357 23.42 46.72 -3.50
C PRO A 357 22.95 48.14 -3.14
N SER A 358 23.17 48.54 -1.89
CA SER A 358 22.62 49.76 -1.30
C SER A 358 22.91 51.01 -2.14
N PRO A 359 21.87 51.80 -2.52
CA PRO A 359 22.09 53.08 -3.19
C PRO A 359 22.91 54.04 -2.32
N ARG A 360 23.95 54.65 -2.88
CA ARG A 360 24.68 55.74 -2.22
C ARG A 360 23.78 56.95 -2.05
N VAL A 361 23.76 57.52 -0.85
CA VAL A 361 23.03 58.76 -0.56
C VAL A 361 23.59 59.91 -1.41
N TYR A 362 22.74 60.48 -2.26
CA TYR A 362 22.86 61.86 -2.73
C TYR A 362 21.53 62.57 -2.52
N GLN A 363 21.57 63.62 -1.69
CA GLN A 363 20.39 64.29 -1.16
C GLN A 363 20.23 65.65 -1.84
N LYS A 364 19.21 65.83 -2.70
CA LYS A 364 18.87 67.16 -3.23
C LYS A 364 17.41 67.33 -3.67
N VAL A 365 16.64 67.96 -2.76
CA VAL A 365 15.61 69.00 -2.98
C VAL A 365 14.40 68.72 -3.90
N HIS A 366 13.21 69.08 -3.39
CA HIS A 366 11.89 69.13 -4.03
C HIS A 366 11.84 69.79 -5.44
N VAL A 367 10.80 69.41 -6.21
CA VAL A 367 9.65 70.27 -6.55
C VAL A 367 8.45 69.39 -6.95
N SER A 368 7.22 69.86 -6.71
CA SER A 368 5.95 69.16 -7.00
C SER A 368 5.33 69.60 -8.34
N VAL A 369 4.42 68.80 -8.91
CA VAL A 369 3.19 69.27 -9.60
C VAL A 369 2.25 68.08 -9.93
N ASN A 370 0.95 68.34 -10.04
CA ASN A 370 -0.12 67.34 -10.21
C ASN A 370 -0.51 67.12 -11.69
N THR A 371 -1.12 65.97 -11.98
CA THR A 371 -2.25 65.87 -12.93
C THR A 371 -3.23 64.77 -12.50
N ILE A 372 -4.49 64.85 -12.95
CA ILE A 372 -5.66 64.09 -12.46
C ILE A 372 -6.22 63.18 -13.59
N PRO A 373 -6.81 61.99 -13.28
CA PRO A 373 -7.25 61.00 -14.28
C PRO A 373 -8.75 61.07 -14.61
N ASP A 374 -9.14 60.32 -15.65
CA ASP A 374 -10.49 59.77 -15.93
C ASP A 374 -10.32 58.69 -17.07
N PHE A 375 -11.24 57.76 -17.40
CA PHE A 375 -12.68 57.60 -17.13
C PHE A 375 -13.05 56.12 -16.79
N ASN A 376 -14.21 55.93 -16.16
CA ASN A 376 -14.90 54.63 -16.02
C ASN A 376 -15.86 54.33 -17.21
N SER A 377 -16.19 53.06 -17.42
CA SER A 377 -17.53 52.66 -17.90
C SER A 377 -17.92 51.26 -17.38
N VAL A 378 -19.23 51.00 -17.28
CA VAL A 378 -19.83 49.76 -16.74
C VAL A 378 -20.85 49.21 -17.75
N SER A 379 -21.06 47.89 -17.78
CA SER A 379 -22.17 47.24 -18.49
C SER A 379 -22.59 45.95 -17.78
N THR A 380 -23.86 45.53 -17.93
CA THR A 380 -24.53 44.72 -16.89
C THR A 380 -25.48 43.66 -17.45
N LEU A 381 -25.28 42.37 -17.06
CA LEU A 381 -26.28 41.29 -16.98
C LEU A 381 -26.96 40.83 -18.32
N PRO A 382 -27.80 39.76 -18.40
CA PRO A 382 -28.61 39.09 -17.35
C PRO A 382 -28.60 37.53 -17.27
N LEU A 383 -29.48 37.00 -16.41
CA LEU A 383 -29.67 35.59 -15.97
C LEU A 383 -30.89 34.90 -16.62
N PHE A 384 -30.82 33.57 -16.78
CA PHE A 384 -31.91 32.55 -16.88
C PHE A 384 -31.25 31.14 -16.74
N ILE A 385 -31.85 29.99 -16.36
CA ILE A 385 -33.09 29.57 -15.65
C ILE A 385 -32.83 28.17 -15.02
N VAL A 386 -33.71 27.60 -14.17
CA VAL A 386 -33.43 26.38 -13.35
C VAL A 386 -34.57 25.33 -13.36
N SER A 387 -34.21 24.05 -13.13
CA SER A 387 -35.03 22.89 -12.68
C SER A 387 -35.87 22.09 -13.70
N PRO A 388 -36.31 20.84 -13.40
CA PRO A 388 -36.04 19.99 -12.22
C PRO A 388 -35.60 18.52 -12.51
N TYR A 389 -35.45 17.73 -11.44
CA TYR A 389 -35.00 16.32 -11.40
C TYR A 389 -36.08 15.25 -11.72
N HIS A 390 -35.62 14.01 -11.97
CA HIS A 390 -36.36 12.79 -11.61
C HIS A 390 -35.39 11.73 -11.04
N TYR A 391 -35.65 11.21 -9.83
CA TYR A 391 -34.82 10.19 -9.16
C TYR A 391 -35.70 9.03 -8.67
N CYS A 392 -35.29 7.78 -8.91
CA CYS A 392 -35.87 6.61 -8.28
C CYS A 392 -35.11 6.28 -6.98
N TYR A 393 -35.81 6.32 -5.84
CA TYR A 393 -35.27 5.87 -4.56
C TYR A 393 -35.36 4.34 -4.44
N ILE A 394 -34.23 3.69 -4.13
CA ILE A 394 -34.21 2.35 -3.52
C ILE A 394 -33.79 2.54 -2.06
N ASN A 395 -34.66 2.15 -1.13
CA ASN A 395 -34.52 2.42 0.29
C ASN A 395 -33.72 1.31 1.01
N VAL A 396 -32.50 1.61 1.45
CA VAL A 396 -31.62 0.67 2.15
C VAL A 396 -31.48 1.07 3.63
N SER A 397 -32.58 0.94 4.39
CA SER A 397 -32.67 1.36 5.79
C SER A 397 -32.87 0.19 6.77
N SER A 398 -31.83 -0.62 7.04
CA SER A 398 -31.84 -1.60 8.15
C SER A 398 -30.44 -2.17 8.51
N TRP A 399 -29.52 -1.37 9.06
CA TRP A 399 -28.28 -1.85 9.69
C TRP A 399 -27.81 -1.01 10.90
N ILE A 400 -28.73 -0.68 11.83
CA ILE A 400 -28.40 -0.29 13.20
C ILE A 400 -29.38 -0.93 14.19
N LYS A 401 -29.06 -2.15 14.64
CA LYS A 401 -29.40 -2.73 15.95
C LYS A 401 -28.75 -4.11 16.07
N ASN A 402 -28.29 -4.42 17.28
CA ASN A 402 -27.40 -5.53 17.64
C ASN A 402 -25.99 -5.36 17.03
#